data_AF-A0A183NZA5-F1
#
_entry.id   AF-A0A183NZA5-F1
#
_cell.length_a   1.000
_cell.length_b   1.000
_cell.length_c   1.000
_cell.angle_alpha   90.00
_cell.angle_beta   90.00
_cell.angle_gamma   90.00
#
_symmetry.space_group_name_H-M   'P 1'
#
loop_
_entity.id
_entity.type
_entity.pdbx_description
1 polymer ?
#
loop_
_entity_poly.entity_id
_entity_poly.type
_entity_poly.pdbx_seq_one_letter_code
_entity_poly.pdbx_strand_id
1 'polypeptide(L)'
;MPFCRTLQCAIGCKIHLGKYYFGEAVAFYFAWLGFYTAWLLPIAIFGIVVFLFGLLDLKSDSIIHEVCDLGHNIYMCPLCKSSKCKFWTLDRSCLRTKLMRLVDHEGTVLFAVVMSLWAVIFFEMWKRRQVSLAYRWNVYSLEPMDQPPRPEFMALLSKMCPRKMNPLSGYVEPFIPFWRRKVPIIFLSFSTVLLTIYDRMAIKLTDVEHHRTQVEYDNSLTLKLYLLQFVNYYSSIFYIAFIQGTTSAVPGSDHILIQSTGVSITYYFLFIRLYVYFCKLNYLL
;
A
#
# COMPACT_ATOMS: atom_id res chain seq x y z
N MET A 1 20.88 9.07 -26.41
CA MET A 1 19.81 9.63 -25.55
C MET A 1 18.78 10.52 -26.30
N PRO A 2 18.11 10.06 -27.38
CA PRO A 2 17.02 10.83 -28.00
C PRO A 2 15.60 10.37 -27.56
N PHE A 3 15.43 9.14 -27.07
CA PHE A 3 14.11 8.56 -26.74
C PHE A 3 13.41 9.24 -25.56
N CYS A 4 14.16 9.92 -24.69
CA CYS A 4 13.63 10.63 -23.53
C CYS A 4 13.12 12.05 -23.86
N ARG A 5 13.39 12.60 -25.06
CA ARG A 5 13.04 13.99 -25.39
C ARG A 5 11.64 14.12 -26.02
N THR A 6 11.21 13.13 -26.79
CA THR A 6 9.92 13.15 -27.52
C THR A 6 8.72 12.80 -26.62
N LEU A 7 8.84 11.81 -25.74
CA LEU A 7 7.75 11.43 -24.82
C LEU A 7 7.49 12.50 -23.75
N GLN A 8 8.57 13.16 -23.28
CA GLN A 8 8.49 14.19 -22.24
C GLN A 8 7.87 15.50 -22.73
N CYS A 9 7.99 15.83 -24.03
CA CYS A 9 7.38 17.03 -24.61
C CYS A 9 5.85 16.89 -24.72
N ALA A 10 5.32 15.73 -25.11
CA ALA A 10 3.88 15.49 -25.19
C ALA A 10 3.21 15.49 -23.79
N ILE A 11 3.88 14.91 -22.80
CA ILE A 11 3.41 14.87 -21.40
C ILE A 11 3.55 16.25 -20.75
N GLY A 12 4.65 16.97 -21.00
CA GLY A 12 4.88 18.32 -20.48
C GLY A 12 3.79 19.32 -20.92
N CYS A 13 3.42 19.32 -22.20
CA CYS A 13 2.38 20.23 -22.74
C CYS A 13 0.99 19.99 -22.10
N LYS A 14 0.63 18.74 -21.81
CA LYS A 14 -0.64 18.40 -21.16
C LYS A 14 -0.69 18.77 -19.67
N ILE A 15 0.43 18.67 -18.96
CA ILE A 15 0.49 19.02 -17.53
C ILE A 15 0.28 20.52 -17.32
N HIS A 16 0.82 21.36 -18.21
CA HIS A 16 0.60 22.82 -18.15
C HIS A 16 -0.87 23.20 -18.32
N LEU A 17 -1.59 22.58 -19.27
CA LEU A 17 -3.01 22.83 -19.48
C LEU A 17 -3.85 22.33 -18.28
N GLY A 18 -3.50 21.16 -17.73
CA GLY A 18 -4.13 20.62 -16.53
C GLY A 18 -3.97 21.52 -15.30
N LYS A 19 -2.82 22.21 -15.16
CA LYS A 19 -2.58 23.19 -14.09
C LYS A 19 -3.55 24.38 -14.17
N TYR A 20 -3.70 24.96 -15.36
CA TYR A 20 -4.57 26.14 -15.54
C TYR A 20 -6.05 25.81 -15.32
N TYR A 21 -6.47 24.56 -15.58
CA TYR A 21 -7.87 24.15 -15.47
C TYR A 21 -8.22 23.53 -14.10
N PHE A 22 -7.35 22.71 -13.51
CA PHE A 22 -7.62 21.96 -12.27
C PHE A 22 -6.83 22.45 -11.05
N GLY A 23 -5.89 23.38 -11.24
CA GLY A 23 -5.02 23.88 -10.17
C GLY A 23 -3.74 23.06 -9.99
N GLU A 24 -2.87 23.58 -9.11
CA GLU A 24 -1.47 23.15 -9.00
C GLU A 24 -1.33 21.81 -8.26
N ALA A 25 -2.17 21.56 -7.24
CA ALA A 25 -2.18 20.29 -6.51
C ALA A 25 -2.52 19.09 -7.40
N VAL A 26 -3.54 19.23 -8.26
CA VAL A 26 -3.96 18.17 -9.20
C VAL A 26 -2.88 17.96 -10.27
N ALA A 27 -2.25 19.04 -10.76
CA ALA A 27 -1.15 18.95 -11.70
C ALA A 27 0.08 18.23 -11.13
N PHE A 28 0.42 18.45 -9.85
CA PHE A 28 1.50 17.73 -9.16
C PHE A 28 1.22 16.23 -9.04
N TYR A 29 -0.03 15.84 -8.76
CA TYR A 29 -0.44 14.43 -8.73
C TYR A 29 -0.22 13.75 -10.09
N PHE A 30 -0.69 14.34 -11.19
CA PHE A 30 -0.50 13.77 -12.52
C PHE A 30 0.96 13.78 -12.97
N ALA A 31 1.73 14.79 -12.56
CA ALA A 31 3.17 14.84 -12.81
C ALA A 31 3.90 13.71 -12.07
N TRP A 32 3.53 13.42 -10.82
CA TRP A 32 4.06 12.29 -10.05
C TRP A 32 3.69 10.96 -10.68
N LEU A 33 2.42 10.77 -11.03
CA LEU A 33 1.92 9.54 -11.64
C LEU A 33 2.62 9.26 -12.99
N GLY A 34 2.78 10.28 -13.82
CA GLY A 34 3.49 10.16 -15.09
C GLY A 34 4.98 9.84 -14.91
N PHE A 35 5.62 10.43 -13.91
CA PHE A 35 7.01 10.12 -13.57
C PHE A 35 7.17 8.68 -13.05
N TYR A 36 6.30 8.26 -12.13
CA TYR A 36 6.27 6.91 -11.58
C TYR A 36 6.06 5.84 -12.65
N THR A 37 5.06 6.01 -13.51
CA THR A 37 4.78 5.06 -14.60
C THR A 37 5.91 4.95 -15.61
N ALA A 38 6.58 6.07 -15.95
CA ALA A 38 7.76 6.04 -16.82
C ALA A 38 8.95 5.32 -16.18
N TRP A 39 9.17 5.49 -14.88
CA TRP A 39 10.25 4.83 -14.13
C TRP A 39 10.00 3.36 -13.82
N LEU A 40 8.73 2.92 -13.85
CA LEU A 40 8.36 1.51 -13.75
C LEU A 40 8.70 0.72 -15.02
N LEU A 41 8.70 1.36 -16.19
CA LEU A 41 8.95 0.68 -17.47
C LEU A 41 10.28 -0.10 -17.52
N PRO A 42 11.45 0.48 -17.19
CA PRO A 42 12.71 -0.28 -17.21
C PRO A 42 12.73 -1.43 -16.20
N ILE A 43 12.10 -1.26 -15.04
CA ILE A 43 12.01 -2.30 -14.02
C ILE A 43 11.08 -3.42 -14.45
N ALA A 44 9.96 -3.11 -15.11
CA ALA A 44 9.04 -4.11 -15.64
C ALA A 44 9.73 -4.96 -16.72
N ILE A 45 10.50 -4.35 -17.62
CA ILE A 45 11.30 -5.06 -18.62
C ILE A 45 12.30 -6.00 -17.93
N PHE A 46 13.03 -5.52 -16.93
CA PHE A 46 13.97 -6.34 -16.17
C PHE A 46 13.28 -7.51 -15.45
N GLY A 47 12.13 -7.27 -14.82
CA GLY A 47 11.33 -8.31 -14.17
C GLY A 47 10.83 -9.39 -15.15
N ILE A 48 10.41 -9.00 -16.36
CA ILE A 48 10.03 -9.96 -17.41
C ILE A 48 11.23 -10.81 -17.83
N VAL A 49 12.42 -10.21 -17.99
CA VAL A 49 13.65 -10.94 -18.34
C VAL A 49 13.98 -11.98 -17.26
N VAL A 50 13.98 -11.58 -15.99
CA VAL A 50 14.21 -12.48 -14.84
C VAL A 50 13.16 -13.60 -14.81
N PHE A 51 11.89 -13.29 -15.04
CA PHE A 51 10.82 -14.30 -15.11
C PHE A 51 11.00 -15.29 -16.26
N LEU A 52 11.41 -14.81 -17.45
CA LEU A 52 11.70 -15.68 -18.60
C LEU A 52 12.89 -16.61 -18.33
N PHE A 53 13.93 -16.12 -17.66
CA PHE A 53 15.04 -16.98 -17.22
C PHE A 53 14.56 -18.07 -16.25
N GLY A 54 13.71 -17.72 -15.27
CA GLY A 54 13.10 -18.70 -14.38
C GLY A 54 12.31 -19.78 -15.13
N LEU A 55 11.58 -19.42 -16.20
CA LEU A 55 10.85 -20.40 -17.01
C LEU A 55 11.76 -21.40 -17.75
N LEU A 56 12.93 -20.94 -18.20
CA LEU A 56 13.91 -21.82 -18.84
C LEU A 56 14.52 -22.80 -17.84
N ASP A 57 14.78 -22.33 -16.61
CA ASP A 57 15.42 -23.10 -15.54
C ASP A 57 14.49 -24.19 -14.96
N LEU A 58 13.17 -24.00 -15.02
CA LEU A 58 12.17 -24.97 -14.55
C LEU A 58 12.27 -26.35 -15.20
N LYS A 59 12.79 -26.45 -16.43
CA LYS A 59 12.84 -27.74 -17.14
C LYS A 59 14.04 -28.58 -16.71
N SER A 60 15.11 -27.96 -16.23
CA SER A 60 16.36 -28.61 -15.84
C SER A 60 16.47 -28.93 -14.36
N ASP A 61 15.49 -28.51 -13.55
CA ASP A 61 15.58 -28.63 -12.09
C ASP A 61 15.31 -30.05 -11.58
N SER A 62 16.25 -30.59 -10.80
CA SER A 62 16.14 -31.93 -10.21
C SER A 62 14.98 -32.06 -9.21
N ILE A 63 14.64 -31.00 -8.47
CA ILE A 63 13.56 -31.03 -7.47
C ILE A 63 12.20 -31.20 -8.16
N ILE A 64 12.02 -30.59 -9.34
CA ILE A 64 10.78 -30.71 -10.11
C ILE A 64 10.61 -32.15 -10.59
N HIS A 65 11.68 -32.80 -11.04
CA HIS A 65 11.65 -34.21 -11.43
C HIS A 65 11.32 -35.13 -10.24
N GLU A 66 11.89 -34.88 -9.06
CA GLU A 66 11.59 -35.66 -7.85
C GLU A 66 10.13 -35.54 -7.41
N VAL A 67 9.57 -34.32 -7.44
CA VAL A 67 8.19 -34.09 -6.99
C VAL A 67 7.16 -34.53 -8.03
N CYS A 68 7.40 -34.26 -9.32
CA CYS A 68 6.42 -34.50 -10.36
C CYS A 68 6.48 -35.92 -10.95
N ASP A 69 7.67 -36.48 -11.13
CA ASP A 69 7.84 -37.79 -11.78
C ASP A 69 7.92 -38.90 -10.72
N LEU A 70 8.71 -38.73 -9.65
CA LEU A 70 8.91 -39.73 -8.59
C LEU A 70 7.88 -39.61 -7.44
N GLY A 71 7.16 -38.49 -7.34
CA GLY A 71 6.25 -38.19 -6.24
C GLY A 71 5.01 -39.09 -6.13
N HIS A 72 4.74 -39.95 -7.11
CA HIS A 72 3.63 -40.91 -7.06
C HIS A 72 3.85 -42.03 -6.02
N ASN A 73 5.11 -42.34 -5.69
CA ASN A 73 5.46 -43.38 -4.71
C ASN A 73 5.57 -42.84 -3.27
N ILE A 74 5.44 -41.52 -3.08
CA ILE A 74 5.63 -40.86 -1.78
C ILE A 74 4.26 -40.41 -1.24
N TYR A 75 3.83 -41.06 -0.15
CA TYR A 75 2.59 -40.73 0.55
C TYR A 75 2.84 -39.72 1.68
N MET A 76 2.05 -38.65 1.69
CA MET A 76 2.09 -37.59 2.70
C MET A 76 0.96 -37.76 3.72
N CYS A 77 1.22 -37.33 4.96
CA CYS A 77 0.25 -37.37 6.04
C CYS A 77 -0.96 -36.46 5.74
N PRO A 78 -2.17 -36.83 6.18
CA PRO A 78 -3.34 -35.97 6.08
C PRO A 78 -3.14 -34.71 6.94
N LEU A 79 -3.59 -33.58 6.42
CA LEU A 79 -3.39 -32.28 7.07
C LEU A 79 -4.42 -31.99 8.17
N CYS A 80 -5.49 -32.80 8.26
CA CYS A 80 -6.55 -32.61 9.24
C CYS A 80 -6.69 -33.82 10.18
N LYS A 81 -7.11 -33.56 11.42
CA LYS A 81 -7.35 -34.57 12.46
C LYS A 81 -8.62 -35.42 12.25
N SER A 82 -9.52 -34.99 11.36
CA SER A 82 -10.80 -35.70 11.13
C SER A 82 -10.58 -37.04 10.43
N SER A 83 -11.32 -38.06 10.83
CA SER A 83 -11.27 -39.43 10.30
C SER A 83 -11.64 -39.55 8.81
N LYS A 84 -12.13 -38.46 8.18
CA LYS A 84 -12.47 -38.41 6.75
C LYS A 84 -11.33 -37.92 5.84
N CYS A 85 -10.20 -37.48 6.41
CA CYS A 85 -9.08 -37.02 5.60
C CYS A 85 -8.22 -38.19 5.12
N LYS A 86 -8.02 -38.27 3.80
CA LYS A 86 -7.22 -39.32 3.15
C LYS A 86 -5.77 -38.90 3.04
N PHE A 87 -4.88 -39.89 3.05
CA PHE A 87 -3.50 -39.71 2.60
C PHE A 87 -3.48 -39.20 1.16
N TRP A 88 -2.49 -38.37 0.86
CA TRP A 88 -2.34 -37.75 -0.45
C TRP A 88 -0.90 -37.94 -0.94
N THR A 89 -0.74 -38.04 -2.25
CA THR A 89 0.55 -38.28 -2.91
C THR A 89 1.25 -36.96 -3.23
N LEU A 90 2.58 -36.96 -3.21
CA LEU A 90 3.41 -35.75 -3.37
C LEU A 90 3.25 -35.11 -4.76
N ASP A 91 3.02 -35.92 -5.80
CA ASP A 91 2.78 -35.49 -7.19
C ASP A 91 1.66 -34.45 -7.32
N ARG A 92 0.63 -34.50 -6.45
CA ARG A 92 -0.46 -33.51 -6.43
C ARG A 92 0.01 -32.09 -6.15
N SER A 93 1.18 -31.91 -5.53
CA SER A 93 1.81 -30.61 -5.28
C SER A 93 2.81 -30.19 -6.37
N CYS A 94 2.90 -30.92 -7.49
CA CYS A 94 3.79 -30.60 -8.61
C CYS A 94 3.60 -29.17 -9.15
N LEU A 95 2.35 -28.75 -9.40
CA LEU A 95 2.07 -27.40 -9.90
C LEU A 95 2.52 -26.32 -8.91
N ARG A 96 2.28 -26.53 -7.62
CA ARG A 96 2.66 -25.61 -6.56
C ARG A 96 4.18 -25.50 -6.45
N THR A 97 4.89 -26.62 -6.57
CA THR A 97 6.35 -26.69 -6.54
C THR A 97 6.97 -25.99 -7.75
N LYS A 98 6.42 -26.22 -8.95
CA LYS A 98 6.82 -25.48 -10.16
C LYS A 98 6.65 -23.97 -10.00
N LEU A 99 5.52 -23.53 -9.44
CA LEU A 99 5.26 -22.10 -9.21
C LEU A 99 6.23 -21.51 -8.17
N MET A 100 6.47 -22.22 -7.06
CA MET A 100 7.43 -21.79 -6.04
C MET A 100 8.83 -21.68 -6.61
N ARG A 101 9.28 -22.68 -7.38
CA ARG A 101 10.61 -22.66 -7.97
C ARG A 101 10.80 -21.58 -9.03
N LEU A 102 9.74 -21.24 -9.77
CA LEU A 102 9.73 -20.12 -10.71
C LEU A 102 9.92 -18.77 -10.00
N VAL A 103 9.27 -18.59 -8.85
CA VAL A 103 9.34 -17.35 -8.06
C VAL A 103 10.62 -17.27 -7.23
N ASP A 104 11.09 -18.38 -6.68
CA ASP A 104 12.28 -18.47 -5.82
C ASP A 104 13.48 -19.04 -6.60
N HIS A 105 13.76 -18.47 -7.78
CA HIS A 105 14.99 -18.77 -8.52
C HIS A 105 16.09 -17.75 -8.21
N GLU A 106 17.35 -18.09 -8.47
CA GLU A 106 18.50 -17.26 -8.07
C GLU A 106 18.44 -15.82 -8.60
N GLY A 107 17.83 -15.62 -9.77
CA GLY A 107 17.61 -14.31 -10.37
C GLY A 107 16.69 -13.38 -9.58
N THR A 108 15.77 -13.89 -8.74
CA THR A 108 14.91 -13.02 -7.92
C THR A 108 15.66 -12.38 -6.75
N VAL A 109 16.77 -12.96 -6.30
CA VAL A 109 17.68 -12.33 -5.33
C VAL A 109 18.31 -11.07 -5.93
N LEU A 110 18.82 -11.17 -7.17
CA LEU A 110 19.35 -10.01 -7.91
C LEU A 110 18.26 -8.97 -8.15
N PHE A 111 17.03 -9.41 -8.49
CA PHE A 111 15.89 -8.53 -8.65
C PHE A 111 15.57 -7.76 -7.37
N ALA A 112 15.59 -8.40 -6.20
CA ALA A 112 15.33 -7.74 -4.92
C ALA A 112 16.34 -6.62 -4.61
N VAL A 113 17.63 -6.86 -4.89
CA VAL A 113 18.68 -5.84 -4.73
C VAL A 113 18.44 -4.66 -5.68
N VAL A 114 18.16 -4.92 -6.95
CA VAL A 114 17.86 -3.88 -7.95
C VAL A 114 16.61 -3.08 -7.55
N MET A 115 15.57 -3.73 -7.05
CA MET A 115 14.35 -3.05 -6.57
C MET A 115 14.61 -2.13 -5.40
N SER A 116 15.48 -2.53 -4.46
CA SER A 116 15.86 -1.71 -3.32
C SER A 116 16.59 -0.43 -3.75
N LEU A 117 17.55 -0.56 -4.68
CA LEU A 117 18.29 0.57 -5.25
C LEU A 117 17.39 1.47 -6.09
N TRP A 118 16.51 0.87 -6.91
CA TRP A 118 15.55 1.60 -7.72
C TRP A 118 14.63 2.46 -6.85
N ALA A 119 14.12 1.95 -5.73
CA ALA A 119 13.25 2.73 -4.85
C ALA A 119 13.96 3.98 -4.32
N VAL A 120 15.21 3.84 -3.85
CA VAL A 120 16.01 4.98 -3.36
C VAL A 120 16.25 5.99 -4.48
N ILE A 121 16.74 5.54 -5.64
CA ILE A 121 17.04 6.41 -6.78
C ILE A 121 15.77 7.10 -7.28
N PHE A 122 14.65 6.38 -7.36
CA PHE A 122 13.36 6.92 -7.76
C PHE A 122 12.92 8.07 -6.84
N PHE A 123 12.96 7.87 -5.52
CA PHE A 123 12.58 8.91 -4.58
C PHE A 123 13.52 10.13 -4.63
N GLU A 124 14.84 9.92 -4.78
CA GLU A 124 15.78 11.02 -4.95
C GLU A 124 15.52 11.83 -6.23
N MET A 125 15.28 11.14 -7.34
CA MET A 125 15.01 11.78 -8.63
C MET A 125 13.65 12.48 -8.63
N TRP A 126 12.64 11.92 -7.97
CA TRP A 126 11.36 12.59 -7.77
C TRP A 126 11.51 13.86 -6.93
N LYS A 127 12.25 13.82 -5.81
CA LYS A 127 12.52 15.01 -4.99
C LYS A 127 13.13 16.15 -5.82
N ARG A 128 14.12 15.84 -6.67
CA ARG A 128 14.71 16.82 -7.60
C ARG A 128 13.71 17.35 -8.63
N ARG A 129 12.88 16.46 -9.19
CA ARG A 129 11.86 16.83 -10.19
C ARG A 129 10.77 17.71 -9.59
N GLN A 130 10.32 17.39 -8.38
CA GLN A 130 9.32 18.14 -7.62
C GLN A 130 9.77 19.58 -7.41
N VAL A 131 11.02 19.79 -6.96
CA VAL A 131 11.58 21.14 -6.76
C VAL A 131 11.65 21.92 -8.07
N SER A 132 12.11 21.29 -9.16
CA SER A 132 12.17 21.95 -10.47
C SER A 132 10.79 22.37 -10.98
N LEU A 133 9.74 21.58 -10.71
CA LEU A 133 8.37 21.91 -11.08
C LEU A 133 7.79 23.01 -10.18
N ALA A 134 8.01 22.93 -8.87
CA ALA A 134 7.56 23.95 -7.91
C ALA A 134 8.15 25.33 -8.22
N TYR A 135 9.42 25.38 -8.60
CA TYR A 135 10.08 26.61 -9.04
C TYR A 135 9.47 27.15 -10.33
N ARG A 136 9.32 26.32 -11.38
CA ARG A 136 8.74 26.74 -12.67
C ARG A 136 7.29 27.19 -12.58
N TRP A 137 6.54 26.63 -11.63
CA TRP A 137 5.15 27.00 -11.41
C TRP A 137 4.97 28.12 -10.39
N ASN A 138 6.07 28.66 -9.83
CA ASN A 138 6.08 29.74 -8.84
C ASN A 138 5.27 29.40 -7.57
N VAL A 139 5.26 28.13 -7.16
CA VAL A 139 4.53 27.60 -5.99
C VAL A 139 5.48 27.34 -4.81
N TYR A 140 6.79 27.52 -5.03
CA TYR A 140 7.83 27.20 -4.05
C TYR A 140 7.77 28.06 -2.77
N SER A 141 7.23 29.28 -2.86
CA SER A 141 7.23 30.27 -1.78
C SER A 141 5.95 30.30 -0.93
N LEU A 142 5.01 29.37 -1.12
CA LEU A 142 3.79 29.30 -0.30
C LEU A 142 4.07 28.46 0.94
N GLU A 143 4.40 29.11 2.06
CA GLU A 143 4.56 28.41 3.33
C GLU A 143 3.20 27.99 3.90
N PRO A 144 3.09 26.80 4.53
CA PRO A 144 1.84 26.34 5.14
C PRO A 144 1.29 27.27 6.24
N MET A 145 2.16 28.09 6.83
CA MET A 145 1.86 29.03 7.91
C MET A 145 1.02 30.23 7.46
N ASP A 146 1.04 30.58 6.17
CA ASP A 146 0.32 31.73 5.62
C ASP A 146 -1.13 31.41 5.24
N GLN A 147 -1.56 30.15 5.41
CA GLN A 147 -2.91 29.75 5.07
C GLN A 147 -3.93 30.22 6.13
N PRO A 148 -5.09 30.74 5.69
CA PRO A 148 -6.13 31.13 6.62
C PRO A 148 -6.64 29.90 7.41
N PRO A 149 -6.97 30.08 8.69
CA PRO A 149 -7.50 29.00 9.52
C PRO A 149 -8.87 28.53 9.00
N ARG A 150 -9.18 27.25 9.22
CA ARG A 150 -10.44 26.64 8.76
C ARG A 150 -11.66 27.33 9.41
N PRO A 151 -12.78 27.55 8.69
CA PRO A 151 -13.98 28.17 9.24
C PRO A 151 -14.57 27.43 10.45
N GLU A 152 -14.53 26.09 10.47
CA GLU A 152 -14.97 25.28 11.61
C GLU A 152 -14.11 25.50 12.86
N PHE A 153 -12.79 25.64 12.65
CA PHE A 153 -11.85 25.97 13.72
C PHE A 153 -12.14 27.37 14.27
N MET A 154 -12.43 28.36 13.42
CA MET A 154 -12.85 29.70 13.83
C MET A 154 -14.21 29.73 14.55
N ALA A 155 -15.15 28.88 14.13
CA ALA A 155 -16.45 28.75 14.78
C ALA A 155 -16.33 28.18 16.20
N LEU A 156 -15.46 27.20 16.43
CA LEU A 156 -15.15 26.68 17.77
C LEU A 156 -14.50 27.76 18.65
N LEU A 157 -13.57 28.50 18.06
CA LEU A 157 -12.81 29.60 18.65
C LEU A 157 -13.69 30.68 19.26
N SER A 158 -14.74 31.08 18.54
CA SER A 158 -15.68 32.11 18.98
C SER A 158 -16.37 31.76 20.30
N LYS A 159 -16.37 30.48 20.68
CA LYS A 159 -17.03 29.94 21.88
C LYS A 159 -16.06 29.59 23.01
N MET A 160 -14.74 29.69 22.82
CA MET A 160 -13.74 29.12 23.73
C MET A 160 -12.78 30.20 24.29
N CYS A 161 -12.62 30.28 25.61
CA CYS A 161 -11.66 31.15 26.32
C CYS A 161 -10.62 30.25 27.03
N PRO A 162 -9.35 30.24 26.58
CA PRO A 162 -8.42 31.35 26.77
C PRO A 162 -7.67 31.79 25.49
N ARG A 163 -7.30 33.07 25.43
CA ARG A 163 -6.59 33.68 24.30
C ARG A 163 -5.14 33.94 24.68
N LYS A 164 -4.20 33.65 23.77
CA LYS A 164 -2.78 34.00 23.92
C LYS A 164 -2.39 34.92 22.77
N MET A 165 -1.67 35.99 23.07
CA MET A 165 -1.18 36.92 22.04
C MET A 165 0.01 36.28 21.31
N ASN A 166 -0.05 36.25 19.99
CA ASN A 166 1.06 35.77 19.19
C ASN A 166 2.19 36.82 19.22
N PRO A 167 3.39 36.48 19.71
CA PRO A 167 4.48 37.44 19.88
C PRO A 167 5.01 38.02 18.57
N LEU A 168 4.70 37.39 17.41
CA LEU A 168 5.17 37.82 16.09
C LEU A 168 4.10 38.56 15.28
N SER A 169 2.81 38.24 15.45
CA SER A 169 1.73 38.86 14.66
C SER A 169 0.92 39.91 15.40
N GLY A 170 1.02 39.96 16.74
CA GLY A 170 0.23 40.87 17.58
C GLY A 170 -1.26 40.54 17.68
N TYR A 171 -1.73 39.54 16.94
CA TYR A 171 -3.12 39.09 16.99
C TYR A 171 -3.35 38.14 18.17
N VAL A 172 -4.57 38.18 18.73
CA VAL A 172 -4.99 37.31 19.83
C VAL A 172 -5.60 36.04 19.27
N GLU A 173 -4.99 34.90 19.57
CA GLU A 173 -5.36 33.59 19.00
C GLU A 173 -5.79 32.63 20.12
N PRO A 174 -6.69 31.66 19.83
CA PRO A 174 -7.01 30.60 20.78
C PRO A 174 -5.80 29.67 20.93
N PHE A 175 -5.74 28.91 22.02
CA PHE A 175 -4.70 27.89 22.17
C PHE A 175 -5.27 26.60 22.78
N ILE A 176 -5.01 25.46 22.12
CA ILE A 176 -5.44 24.13 22.58
C ILE A 176 -4.23 23.40 23.19
N PRO A 177 -4.32 22.86 24.43
CA PRO A 177 -3.20 22.17 25.08
C PRO A 177 -2.90 20.79 24.45
N PHE A 178 -1.60 20.48 24.33
CA PHE A 178 -1.07 19.26 23.69
C PHE A 178 -1.62 17.94 24.28
N TRP A 179 -1.94 17.93 25.57
CA TRP A 179 -2.35 16.74 26.34
C TRP A 179 -3.77 16.23 26.02
N ARG A 180 -4.55 16.96 25.22
CA ARG A 180 -5.89 16.53 24.74
C ARG A 180 -5.85 15.91 23.33
N ARG A 181 -4.65 15.82 22.71
CA ARG A 181 -4.45 15.49 21.29
C ARG A 181 -4.18 14.01 21.02
N LYS A 182 -4.02 13.16 22.05
CA LYS A 182 -3.77 11.71 21.89
C LYS A 182 -4.64 10.86 22.82
N VAL A 183 -5.06 9.71 22.27
CA VAL A 183 -5.93 8.62 22.76
C VAL A 183 -7.42 8.83 22.42
N PRO A 184 -8.03 8.01 21.52
CA PRO A 184 -8.07 6.55 21.63
C PRO A 184 -7.75 5.74 20.36
N ILE A 185 -6.95 4.68 20.54
CA ILE A 185 -6.71 3.56 19.62
C ILE A 185 -6.90 2.30 20.46
N ILE A 186 -7.83 1.41 20.11
CA ILE A 186 -7.73 -0.06 20.29
C ILE A 186 -8.92 -0.81 19.66
N PHE A 187 -8.56 -1.84 18.88
CA PHE A 187 -9.24 -3.04 18.37
C PHE A 187 -10.73 -3.01 17.96
N LEU A 188 -11.01 -3.39 16.70
CA LEU A 188 -11.62 -4.69 16.35
C LEU A 188 -11.83 -4.81 14.82
N SER A 189 -11.58 -6.02 14.30
CA SER A 189 -11.80 -6.48 12.91
C SER A 189 -13.28 -6.76 12.61
N PHE A 190 -13.83 -6.45 11.42
CA PHE A 190 -13.98 -7.34 10.26
C PHE A 190 -14.17 -6.57 8.93
N SER A 191 -13.34 -6.86 7.93
CA SER A 191 -12.68 -5.92 6.99
C SER A 191 -13.49 -5.00 6.04
N THR A 192 -14.81 -5.07 5.89
CA THR A 192 -15.47 -4.37 4.76
C THR A 192 -16.49 -3.33 5.14
N VAL A 193 -17.39 -3.70 6.03
CA VAL A 193 -18.24 -2.77 6.78
C VAL A 193 -17.37 -1.75 7.53
N LEU A 194 -16.20 -2.22 7.93
CA LEU A 194 -15.15 -1.42 8.52
C LEU A 194 -14.64 -0.29 7.64
N LEU A 195 -14.37 -0.46 6.34
CA LEU A 195 -13.75 0.62 5.54
C LEU A 195 -14.64 1.87 5.42
N THR A 196 -15.96 1.69 5.25
CA THR A 196 -16.91 2.80 5.17
C THR A 196 -17.16 3.43 6.54
N ILE A 197 -17.24 2.62 7.60
CA ILE A 197 -17.31 3.11 8.99
C ILE A 197 -15.99 3.80 9.38
N TYR A 198 -14.86 3.37 8.84
CA TYR A 198 -13.52 3.89 9.14
C TYR A 198 -13.24 5.21 8.45
N ASP A 199 -13.66 5.41 7.21
CA ASP A 199 -13.61 6.74 6.59
C ASP A 199 -14.42 7.74 7.44
N ARG A 200 -15.61 7.33 7.89
CA ARG A 200 -16.47 8.15 8.77
C ARG A 200 -15.86 8.37 10.15
N MET A 201 -15.23 7.36 10.75
CA MET A 201 -14.54 7.48 12.04
C MET A 201 -13.26 8.33 11.94
N ALA A 202 -12.48 8.19 10.87
CA ALA A 202 -11.25 8.95 10.66
C ALA A 202 -11.56 10.43 10.46
N ILE A 203 -12.62 10.77 9.72
CA ILE A 203 -13.14 12.14 9.60
C ILE A 203 -13.55 12.65 10.99
N LYS A 204 -14.43 11.93 11.68
CA LYS A 204 -14.93 12.34 13.00
C LYS A 204 -13.83 12.51 14.05
N LEU A 205 -12.81 11.63 14.05
CA LEU A 205 -11.66 11.72 14.95
C LEU A 205 -10.78 12.92 14.60
N THR A 206 -10.61 13.23 13.32
CA THR A 206 -9.81 14.38 12.88
C THR A 206 -10.54 15.70 13.10
N ASP A 207 -11.87 15.71 12.99
CA ASP A 207 -12.71 16.87 13.35
C ASP A 207 -12.61 17.15 14.86
N VAL A 208 -12.63 16.10 15.70
CA VAL A 208 -12.46 16.21 17.16
C VAL A 208 -11.06 16.71 17.55
N GLU A 209 -10.04 16.52 16.71
CA GLU A 209 -8.69 17.05 16.95
C GLU A 209 -8.57 18.56 16.71
N HIS A 210 -9.56 19.19 16.05
CA HIS A 210 -9.64 20.63 15.80
C HIS A 210 -8.33 21.24 15.32
N HIS A 211 -7.83 20.80 14.17
CA HIS A 211 -6.63 21.36 13.53
C HIS A 211 -6.86 22.80 13.07
N ARG A 212 -5.81 23.63 13.16
CA ARG A 212 -5.88 25.07 12.84
C ARG A 212 -5.98 25.32 11.33
N THR A 213 -5.12 24.65 10.55
CA THR A 213 -5.02 24.82 9.10
C THR A 213 -5.53 23.59 8.36
N GLN A 214 -5.99 23.79 7.12
CA GLN A 214 -6.49 22.71 6.27
C GLN A 214 -5.39 21.67 5.96
N VAL A 215 -4.15 22.11 5.78
CA VAL A 215 -3.00 21.22 5.54
C VAL A 215 -2.70 20.33 6.74
N GLU A 216 -2.76 20.85 7.97
CA GLU A 216 -2.59 20.03 9.18
C GLU A 216 -3.69 18.98 9.33
N TYR A 217 -4.94 19.39 9.07
CA TYR A 217 -6.09 18.49 9.05
C TYR A 217 -5.89 17.36 8.04
N ASP A 218 -5.56 17.70 6.79
CA ASP A 218 -5.39 16.75 5.71
C ASP A 218 -4.20 15.82 5.94
N ASN A 219 -3.10 16.31 6.52
CA ASN A 219 -1.95 15.48 6.88
C ASN A 219 -2.27 14.50 8.02
N SER A 220 -2.98 14.93 9.07
CA SER A 220 -3.41 14.04 10.16
C SER A 220 -4.38 12.99 9.65
N LEU A 221 -5.38 13.39 8.86
CA LEU A 221 -6.34 12.48 8.23
C LEU A 221 -5.65 11.47 7.33
N THR A 222 -4.77 11.94 6.43
CA THR A 222 -4.02 11.10 5.50
C THR A 222 -3.17 10.08 6.24
N LEU A 223 -2.46 10.47 7.29
CA LEU A 223 -1.62 9.57 8.07
C LEU A 223 -2.47 8.48 8.77
N LYS A 224 -3.60 8.85 9.36
CA LYS A 224 -4.52 7.89 10.01
C LYS A 224 -5.11 6.89 9.02
N LEU A 225 -5.63 7.38 7.89
CA LEU A 225 -6.18 6.53 6.84
C LEU A 225 -5.09 5.62 6.28
N TYR A 226 -3.90 6.15 6.01
CA TYR A 226 -2.77 5.39 5.51
C TYR A 226 -2.35 4.26 6.45
N LEU A 227 -2.14 4.54 7.74
CA LEU A 227 -1.72 3.51 8.71
C LEU A 227 -2.76 2.38 8.83
N LEU A 228 -4.05 2.72 8.84
CA LEU A 228 -5.11 1.73 8.95
C LEU A 228 -5.26 0.91 7.66
N GLN A 229 -5.18 1.55 6.50
CA GLN A 229 -5.17 0.87 5.20
C GLN A 229 -3.95 -0.02 5.03
N PHE A 230 -2.79 0.43 5.51
CA PHE A 230 -1.55 -0.34 5.50
C PHE A 230 -1.71 -1.65 6.27
N VAL A 231 -2.19 -1.58 7.52
CA VAL A 231 -2.43 -2.79 8.33
C VAL A 231 -3.46 -3.70 7.65
N ASN A 232 -4.57 -3.15 7.14
CA ASN A 232 -5.60 -3.97 6.50
C ASN A 232 -5.09 -4.66 5.23
N TYR A 233 -4.32 -3.97 4.40
CA TYR A 233 -3.83 -4.52 3.13
C TYR A 233 -2.70 -5.52 3.33
N TYR A 234 -1.72 -5.19 4.18
CA TYR A 234 -0.51 -6.00 4.30
C TYR A 234 -0.61 -7.09 5.37
N SER A 235 -1.54 -7.02 6.34
CA SER A 235 -1.66 -8.01 7.42
C SER A 235 -1.78 -9.46 6.92
N SER A 236 -2.58 -9.69 5.88
CA SER A 236 -2.75 -11.03 5.28
C SER A 236 -1.44 -11.55 4.68
N ILE A 237 -0.69 -10.70 3.97
CA ILE A 237 0.59 -11.04 3.35
C ILE A 237 1.64 -11.30 4.44
N PHE A 238 1.71 -10.45 5.48
CA PHE A 238 2.59 -10.66 6.63
C PHE A 238 2.29 -11.98 7.35
N TYR A 239 1.01 -12.31 7.54
CA TYR A 239 0.62 -13.59 8.15
C TYR A 239 1.09 -14.79 7.32
N ILE A 240 0.86 -14.77 6.00
CA ILE A 240 1.27 -15.84 5.09
C ILE A 240 2.79 -15.99 5.07
N ALA A 241 3.53 -14.87 4.99
CA ALA A 241 4.98 -14.88 4.87
C ALA A 241 5.70 -15.33 6.15
N PHE A 242 5.26 -14.87 7.33
CA PHE A 242 6.03 -15.04 8.57
C PHE A 242 5.40 -15.97 9.60
N ILE A 243 4.07 -16.16 9.61
CA ILE A 243 3.37 -16.86 10.70
C ILE A 243 2.86 -18.23 10.26
N GLN A 244 2.36 -18.35 9.03
CA GLN A 244 1.69 -19.57 8.57
C GLN A 244 2.60 -20.81 8.57
N GLY A 245 3.88 -20.66 8.24
CA GLY A 245 4.84 -21.77 8.18
C GLY A 245 5.34 -22.24 9.55
N THR A 246 5.52 -21.32 10.49
CA THR A 246 6.16 -21.56 11.79
C THR A 246 5.26 -22.27 12.80
N THR A 247 3.95 -22.27 12.60
CA THR A 247 2.97 -22.91 13.50
C THR A 247 2.63 -24.36 13.11
N SER A 248 3.39 -24.95 12.18
CA SER A 248 3.18 -26.33 11.75
C SER A 248 3.75 -27.30 12.79
N ALA A 249 2.89 -28.08 13.44
CA ALA A 249 3.28 -29.08 14.43
C ALA A 249 3.61 -30.43 13.79
N VAL A 250 4.56 -31.17 14.36
CA VAL A 250 4.88 -32.55 13.94
C VAL A 250 3.68 -33.45 14.26
N PRO A 251 3.27 -34.34 13.33
CA PRO A 251 2.18 -35.29 13.58
C PRO A 251 2.49 -36.15 14.81
N GLY A 252 1.57 -36.16 15.79
CA GLY A 252 1.72 -36.89 17.05
C GLY A 252 1.99 -36.02 18.29
N SER A 253 2.13 -34.69 18.13
CA SER A 253 2.13 -33.75 19.26
C SER A 253 0.73 -33.20 19.55
N ASP A 254 0.37 -32.99 20.82
CA ASP A 254 -0.97 -32.51 21.25
C ASP A 254 -1.28 -31.05 20.88
N HIS A 255 -0.39 -30.38 20.14
CA HIS A 255 -0.61 -29.02 19.68
C HIS A 255 -1.61 -28.97 18.51
N ILE A 256 -2.58 -28.07 18.64
CA ILE A 256 -3.63 -27.83 17.64
C ILE A 256 -3.00 -27.29 16.34
N LEU A 257 -3.12 -28.05 15.25
CA LEU A 257 -2.82 -27.57 13.90
C LEU A 257 -3.78 -26.42 13.55
N ILE A 258 -3.32 -25.18 13.64
CA ILE A 258 -4.02 -24.05 13.01
C ILE A 258 -3.69 -24.11 11.52
N GLN A 259 -4.37 -24.99 10.79
CA GLN A 259 -4.32 -24.94 9.34
C GLN A 259 -5.24 -23.84 8.86
N SER A 260 -4.75 -22.60 8.90
CA SER A 260 -5.35 -21.52 8.13
C SER A 260 -5.13 -21.85 6.66
N THR A 261 -6.18 -22.25 5.96
CA THR A 261 -6.19 -22.26 4.50
C THR A 261 -6.03 -20.79 4.08
N GLY A 262 -4.79 -20.32 3.89
CA GLY A 262 -4.50 -18.93 3.47
C GLY A 262 -5.34 -18.49 2.26
N VAL A 263 -5.71 -19.46 1.41
CA VAL A 263 -6.75 -19.44 0.38
C VAL A 263 -8.03 -18.71 0.86
N SER A 264 -8.68 -19.14 1.94
CA SER A 264 -9.96 -18.56 2.40
C SER A 264 -9.86 -17.09 2.77
N ILE A 265 -8.73 -16.62 3.32
CA ILE A 265 -8.55 -15.21 3.69
C ILE A 265 -8.34 -14.38 2.42
N THR A 266 -7.43 -14.77 1.53
CA THR A 266 -7.20 -14.05 0.26
C THR A 266 -8.40 -14.02 -0.69
N TYR A 267 -9.15 -15.11 -0.84
CA TYR A 267 -10.37 -15.14 -1.66
C TYR A 267 -11.50 -14.29 -1.05
N TYR A 268 -11.60 -14.23 0.28
CA TYR A 268 -12.53 -13.33 0.96
C TYR A 268 -12.21 -11.87 0.64
N PHE A 269 -10.95 -11.44 0.79
CA PHE A 269 -10.53 -10.07 0.46
C PHE A 269 -10.63 -9.73 -1.04
N LEU A 270 -10.40 -10.69 -1.95
CA LEU A 270 -10.57 -10.51 -3.41
C LEU A 270 -12.05 -10.42 -3.82
N PHE A 271 -12.91 -11.26 -3.28
CA PHE A 271 -14.36 -11.24 -3.54
C PHE A 271 -14.98 -9.91 -3.07
N ILE A 272 -14.51 -9.41 -1.93
CA ILE A 272 -14.85 -8.09 -1.39
C ILE A 272 -14.45 -6.95 -2.34
N ARG A 273 -13.24 -6.99 -2.92
CA ARG A 273 -12.76 -5.97 -3.86
C ARG A 273 -13.61 -5.93 -5.12
N LEU A 274 -13.99 -7.09 -5.66
CA LEU A 274 -14.86 -7.20 -6.83
C LEU A 274 -16.29 -6.71 -6.55
N TYR A 275 -16.84 -7.04 -5.37
CA TYR A 275 -18.17 -6.59 -4.96
C TYR A 275 -18.23 -5.07 -4.76
N VAL A 276 -17.20 -4.44 -4.15
CA VAL A 276 -17.13 -2.98 -3.99
C VAL A 276 -16.98 -2.28 -5.34
N TYR A 277 -16.22 -2.86 -6.28
CA TYR A 277 -16.09 -2.31 -7.63
C TYR A 277 -17.43 -2.32 -8.37
N PHE A 278 -18.18 -3.43 -8.28
CA PHE A 278 -19.52 -3.55 -8.87
C PHE A 278 -20.56 -2.65 -8.20
N CYS A 279 -20.53 -2.53 -6.87
CA CYS A 279 -21.46 -1.68 -6.12
C CYS A 279 -21.22 -0.18 -6.39
N LYS A 280 -19.96 0.22 -6.62
CA LYS A 280 -19.62 1.60 -7.01
C LYS A 280 -19.96 1.90 -8.48
N LEU A 281 -19.97 0.90 -9.35
CA LEU A 281 -20.44 1.02 -10.74
C LEU A 281 -21.97 1.19 -10.82
N ASN A 282 -22.72 0.48 -9.98
CA ASN A 282 -24.19 0.56 -9.91
C ASN A 282 -24.73 1.85 -9.24
N TYR A 283 -23.87 2.65 -8.61
CA TYR A 283 -24.24 3.98 -8.09
C TYR A 283 -23.93 5.12 -9.08
N LEU A 284 -23.31 4.81 -10.23
CA LEU A 284 -22.92 5.75 -11.28
C LEU A 284 -23.67 5.51 -12.61
N LEU A 285 -24.57 4.53 -12.64
CA LEU A 285 -25.59 4.27 -13.66
C LEU A 285 -26.97 4.56 -13.06
#